data_AF-A0A452I5A5-F1
#
_entry.id   AF-A0A452I5A5-F1
#
_cell.length_a   1.000
_cell.length_b   1.000
_cell.length_c   1.000
_cell.angle_alpha   90.00
_cell.angle_beta   90.00
_cell.angle_gamma   90.00
#
_symmetry.space_group_name_H-M   'P 1'
#
loop_
_entity.id
_entity.type
_entity.pdbx_description
1 polymer ?
#
loop_
_entity_poly.entity_id
_entity_poly.type
_entity_poly.pdbx_seq_one_letter_code
_entity_poly.pdbx_strand_id
1 'polypeptide(L)'
;MGENWKRNPGPRRSPKVSCIRVPPSAQDTYLLKDLKRGQKCYLYSIMRVYDSKPLREMLSHQYMLNLQCQNLLGHITEHEVQFYTSLLDQAEEREPRKVSARNSASLKSSVGRSQP
;
A
#
# COMPACT_ATOMS: atom_id res chain seq x y z
N MET A 1 8.51 -10.53 58.68
CA MET A 1 9.64 -9.91 57.97
C MET A 1 9.59 -10.40 56.52
N GLY A 2 8.79 -9.75 55.66
CA GLY A 2 8.58 -10.17 54.28
C GLY A 2 9.35 -9.26 53.34
N GLU A 3 10.46 -9.75 52.81
CA GLU A 3 11.30 -9.00 51.88
C GLU A 3 10.58 -8.81 50.55
N ASN A 4 10.48 -7.54 50.18
CA ASN A 4 9.88 -7.00 48.98
C ASN A 4 10.87 -7.07 47.82
N TRP A 5 10.83 -8.18 47.08
CA TRP A 5 11.57 -8.34 45.83
C TRP A 5 11.01 -7.39 44.75
N LYS A 6 11.49 -6.13 44.74
CA LYS A 6 11.28 -5.19 43.64
C LYS A 6 11.93 -5.78 42.38
N ARG A 7 11.11 -6.38 41.50
CA ARG A 7 11.52 -6.74 40.15
C ARG A 7 11.85 -5.45 39.41
N ASN A 8 13.14 -5.18 39.20
CA ASN A 8 13.58 -4.15 38.27
C ASN A 8 12.96 -4.44 36.89
N PRO A 9 12.13 -3.56 36.31
CA PRO A 9 11.77 -3.68 34.92
C PRO A 9 13.04 -3.38 34.12
N GLY A 10 13.78 -4.42 33.73
CA GLY A 10 14.86 -4.27 32.76
C GLY A 10 14.34 -3.57 31.49
N PRO A 11 15.22 -2.95 30.69
CA PRO A 11 14.80 -2.21 29.50
C PRO A 11 14.20 -3.21 28.50
N ARG A 12 12.88 -3.40 28.57
CA ARG A 12 12.13 -4.21 27.61
C ARG A 12 12.14 -3.44 26.29
N ARG A 13 13.14 -3.71 25.44
CA ARG A 13 13.08 -3.44 24.00
C ARG A 13 12.01 -4.34 23.39
N SER A 14 10.76 -4.04 23.68
CA SER A 14 9.65 -4.50 22.87
C SER A 14 9.82 -3.88 21.47
N PRO A 15 9.60 -4.64 20.38
CA PRO A 15 9.62 -4.06 19.05
C PRO A 15 8.63 -2.90 19.04
N LYS A 16 9.16 -1.69 18.85
CA LYS A 16 8.32 -0.49 18.78
C LYS A 16 7.60 -0.57 17.45
N VAL A 17 6.34 -1.04 17.49
CA VAL A 17 5.45 -1.00 16.32
C VAL A 17 5.41 0.45 15.87
N SER A 18 5.90 0.70 14.65
CA SER A 18 5.88 2.03 14.08
C SER A 18 4.43 2.49 13.96
N CYS A 19 4.09 3.58 14.63
CA CYS A 19 2.76 4.16 14.46
C CYS A 19 2.54 4.45 12.98
N ILE A 20 1.46 3.92 12.42
CA ILE A 20 1.09 4.15 11.02
C ILE A 20 0.81 5.64 10.85
N ARG A 21 1.67 6.31 10.10
CA ARG A 21 1.53 7.73 9.76
C ARG A 21 0.99 7.83 8.35
N VAL A 22 -0.10 8.58 8.19
CA VAL A 22 -0.64 8.94 6.89
C VAL A 22 0.26 10.03 6.28
N PRO A 23 0.90 9.79 5.13
CA PRO A 23 1.76 10.79 4.50
C PRO A 23 0.92 12.00 4.07
N PRO A 24 1.49 13.22 4.05
CA PRO A 24 0.77 14.43 3.65
C PRO A 24 0.06 14.31 2.30
N SER A 25 0.69 13.64 1.33
CA SER A 25 0.12 13.37 0.00
C SER A 25 -1.18 12.56 0.02
N ALA A 26 -1.43 11.77 1.06
CA ALA A 26 -2.63 10.95 1.19
C ALA A 26 -3.72 11.59 2.06
N GLN A 27 -3.41 12.66 2.82
CA GLN A 27 -4.31 13.19 3.85
C GLN A 27 -5.63 13.74 3.30
N ASP A 28 -5.59 14.28 2.07
CA ASP A 28 -6.72 14.96 1.43
C ASP A 28 -7.29 14.17 0.25
N THR A 29 -6.96 12.89 0.17
CA THR A 29 -7.62 11.99 -0.79
C THR A 29 -9.12 11.90 -0.51
N TYR A 30 -9.92 11.64 -1.55
CA TYR A 30 -11.39 11.59 -1.44
C TYR A 30 -11.89 10.64 -0.33
N LEU A 31 -11.13 9.58 -0.06
CA LEU A 31 -11.46 8.58 0.95
C LEU A 31 -11.04 8.98 2.38
N LEU A 32 -10.05 9.87 2.54
CA LEU A 32 -9.49 10.25 3.84
C LEU A 32 -9.83 11.68 4.27
N LYS A 33 -10.37 12.52 3.37
CA LYS A 33 -10.84 13.86 3.70
C LYS A 33 -11.89 13.83 4.82
N ASP A 34 -11.94 14.90 5.60
CA ASP A 34 -12.92 15.12 6.69
C ASP A 34 -12.91 14.08 7.84
N LEU A 35 -12.03 13.07 7.80
CA LEU A 35 -11.87 12.09 8.86
C LEU A 35 -10.98 12.59 10.00
N LYS A 36 -11.28 12.15 11.23
CA LYS A 36 -10.40 12.37 12.39
C LYS A 36 -9.08 11.62 12.21
N ARG A 37 -8.00 12.11 12.84
CA ARG A 37 -6.65 11.52 12.75
C ARG A 37 -6.63 9.99 12.96
N GLY A 38 -7.34 9.48 13.97
CA GLY A 38 -7.40 8.04 14.24
C GLY A 38 -8.10 7.25 13.13
N GLN A 39 -9.19 7.78 12.58
CA GLN A 39 -9.92 7.17 11.46
C GLN A 39 -9.08 7.17 10.18
N LYS A 40 -8.36 8.28 9.91
CA LYS A 40 -7.39 8.35 8.79
C LYS A 40 -6.33 7.26 8.91
N CYS A 41 -5.72 7.11 10.10
CA CYS A 41 -4.69 6.09 10.33
C CYS A 41 -5.23 4.67 10.13
N TYR A 42 -6.43 4.36 10.64
CA TYR A 42 -7.05 3.05 10.51
C TYR A 42 -7.40 2.72 9.05
N LEU A 43 -8.06 3.64 8.34
CA LEU A 43 -8.43 3.39 6.96
C LEU A 43 -7.21 3.32 6.04
N TYR A 44 -6.23 4.19 6.25
CA TYR A 44 -4.96 4.16 5.51
C TYR A 44 -4.19 2.85 5.74
N SER A 45 -4.20 2.29 6.96
CA SER A 45 -3.53 1.00 7.20
C SER A 45 -4.13 -0.13 6.39
N ILE A 46 -5.46 -0.14 6.21
CA ILE A 46 -6.16 -1.11 5.37
C ILE A 46 -5.79 -0.87 3.91
N MET A 47 -5.86 0.38 3.44
CA MET A 47 -5.49 0.73 2.06
C MET A 47 -4.08 0.25 1.70
N ARG A 48 -3.11 0.39 2.61
CA ARG A 48 -1.73 -0.06 2.39
C ARG A 48 -1.58 -1.58 2.23
N VAL A 49 -2.44 -2.39 2.85
CA VAL A 49 -2.38 -3.86 2.71
C VAL A 49 -2.78 -4.29 1.29
N TYR A 50 -3.70 -3.55 0.68
CA TYR A 50 -4.15 -3.81 -0.69
C TYR A 50 -3.36 -3.04 -1.76
N ASP A 51 -2.40 -2.22 -1.34
CA ASP A 51 -1.52 -1.52 -2.27
C ASP A 51 -0.47 -2.50 -2.82
N SER A 52 -0.73 -3.02 -4.01
CA SER A 52 0.18 -3.92 -4.72
C SER A 52 1.34 -3.19 -5.38
N LYS A 53 1.29 -1.86 -5.49
CA LYS A 53 2.29 -1.08 -6.23
C LYS A 53 3.70 -1.25 -5.67
N PRO A 54 3.96 -1.10 -4.36
CA PRO A 54 5.30 -1.28 -3.80
C PRO A 54 5.85 -2.70 -3.99
N LEU A 55 4.97 -3.70 -3.87
CA LEU A 55 5.36 -5.10 -4.08
C LEU A 55 5.74 -5.35 -5.54
N ARG A 56 4.96 -4.80 -6.49
CA ARG A 56 5.25 -4.92 -7.92
C ARG A 56 6.57 -4.23 -8.29
N GLU A 57 6.82 -3.02 -7.79
CA GLU A 57 8.08 -2.29 -8.02
C GLU A 57 9.30 -3.05 -7.47
N MET A 58 9.17 -3.65 -6.29
CA MET A 58 10.22 -4.48 -5.71
C MET A 58 10.50 -5.71 -6.58
N LEU A 59 9.46 -6.40 -7.05
CA LEU A 59 9.59 -7.59 -7.88
C LEU A 59 10.14 -7.26 -9.27
N SER A 60 9.72 -6.15 -9.90
CA SER A 60 10.25 -5.73 -11.20
C SER A 60 11.74 -5.40 -11.10
N HIS A 61 12.15 -4.67 -10.07
CA HIS A 61 13.56 -4.36 -9.82
C HIS A 61 14.37 -5.64 -9.59
N GLN A 62 13.89 -6.56 -8.75
CA GLN A 62 14.55 -7.84 -8.52
C GLN A 62 14.67 -8.67 -9.80
N TYR A 63 13.63 -8.69 -10.63
CA TYR A 63 13.63 -9.40 -11.90
C TYR A 63 14.65 -8.81 -12.89
N MET A 64 14.75 -7.47 -12.98
CA MET A 64 15.77 -6.79 -13.79
C MET A 64 17.18 -7.18 -13.38
N LEU A 65 17.48 -7.19 -12.07
CA LEU A 65 18.79 -7.62 -11.58
C LEU A 65 19.07 -9.08 -11.98
N ASN A 66 18.06 -9.95 -11.87
CA ASN A 66 18.21 -11.34 -12.26
C ASN A 66 18.46 -11.52 -13.76
N LEU A 67 17.79 -10.75 -14.62
CA LEU A 67 18.06 -10.74 -16.06
C LEU A 67 19.49 -10.32 -16.37
N GLN A 68 20.00 -9.26 -15.72
CA GLN A 68 21.38 -8.84 -15.89
C GLN A 68 22.37 -9.93 -15.48
N CYS A 69 22.13 -10.59 -14.36
CA CYS A 69 22.94 -11.72 -13.91
C CYS A 69 22.88 -12.91 -14.88
N GLN A 70 21.69 -13.27 -15.38
CA GLN A 70 21.53 -14.38 -16.33
C GLN A 70 22.22 -14.11 -17.67
N ASN A 71 22.21 -12.86 -18.14
CA ASN A 71 22.92 -12.47 -19.36
C ASN A 71 24.45 -12.57 -19.16
N LEU A 72 24.96 -12.08 -18.02
CA LEU A 72 26.38 -12.20 -17.68
C LEU A 72 26.86 -13.66 -17.61
N LEU A 73 25.99 -14.56 -17.14
CA LEU A 73 26.25 -16.01 -17.08
C LEU A 73 26.06 -16.71 -18.42
N GLY A 74 25.62 -16.00 -19.48
CA GLY A 74 25.38 -16.55 -20.80
C GLY A 74 24.16 -17.47 -20.88
N HIS A 75 23.24 -17.41 -19.91
CA HIS A 75 22.00 -18.18 -19.92
C HIS A 75 20.94 -17.58 -20.84
N ILE A 76 21.01 -16.27 -21.06
CA ILE A 76 20.13 -15.52 -21.95
C ILE A 76 20.95 -14.57 -22.81
N THR A 77 20.36 -14.12 -23.90
CA THR A 77 20.95 -13.18 -24.85
C THR A 77 20.60 -11.73 -24.51
N GLU A 78 21.40 -10.78 -24.99
CA GLU A 78 21.12 -9.35 -24.82
C GLU A 78 19.77 -8.92 -25.41
N HIS A 79 19.37 -9.53 -26.54
CA HIS A 79 18.08 -9.26 -27.17
C HIS A 79 16.91 -9.71 -26.28
N GLU A 80 17.03 -10.86 -25.61
CA GLU A 80 16.03 -11.32 -24.65
C GLU A 80 15.93 -10.38 -23.44
N VAL A 81 17.07 -9.90 -22.92
CA VAL A 81 17.07 -8.89 -21.85
C VAL A 81 16.29 -7.66 -22.28
N GLN A 82 16.59 -7.10 -23.46
CA GLN A 82 15.92 -5.91 -23.99
C GLN A 82 14.41 -6.14 -24.18
N PHE A 83 14.04 -7.32 -24.68
CA PHE A 83 12.64 -7.70 -24.84
C PHE A 83 11.90 -7.69 -23.50
N TYR A 84 12.44 -8.37 -22.48
CA TYR A 84 11.80 -8.44 -21.17
C TYR A 84 11.78 -7.11 -20.42
N THR A 85 12.83 -6.27 -20.54
CA THR A 85 12.80 -4.93 -19.96
C THR A 85 11.73 -4.06 -20.61
N SER A 86 11.60 -4.10 -21.94
CA SER A 86 10.58 -3.34 -22.66
C SER A 86 9.15 -3.79 -22.30
N LEU A 87 8.97 -5.07 -21.98
CA LEU A 87 7.69 -5.61 -21.52
C LEU A 87 7.32 -5.08 -20.13
N LEU A 88 8.29 -4.93 -19.24
CA LEU A 88 8.07 -4.34 -17.91
C LEU A 88 7.69 -2.86 -18.00
N ASP A 89 8.37 -2.09 -18.85
CA ASP A 89 8.06 -0.67 -19.05
C ASP A 89 6.63 -0.47 -19.59
N GLN A 90 6.22 -1.30 -20.56
CA GLN A 90 4.84 -1.28 -21.08
C GLN A 90 3.79 -1.69 -20.04
N ALA A 91 4.14 -2.59 -19.12
CA ALA A 91 3.24 -2.99 -18.04
C ALA A 91 3.02 -1.85 -17.03
N GLU A 92 4.04 -1.02 -16.80
CA GLU A 92 3.93 0.19 -15.98
C GLU A 92 3.02 1.24 -16.65
N GLU A 93 3.16 1.47 -17.96
CA GLU A 93 2.37 2.45 -18.71
C GLU A 93 0.89 2.09 -18.88
N ARG A 94 0.50 0.82 -18.71
CA ARG A 94 -0.91 0.39 -18.81
C ARG A 94 -1.71 0.61 -17.52
N GLU A 95 -1.03 0.83 -16.40
CA GLU A 95 -1.63 1.03 -15.08
C GLU A 95 -2.16 2.44 -14.74
N PRO A 96 -1.96 3.54 -15.52
CA PRO A 96 -2.58 4.82 -15.23
C PRO A 96 -3.92 4.93 -15.97
N ARG A 97 -4.86 4.00 -15.74
CA ARG A 97 -6.24 4.20 -16.22
C ARG A 97 -7.22 4.18 -15.06
N LYS A 98 -7.34 5.39 -14.50
CA LYS A 98 -8.56 5.99 -13.92
C LYS A 98 -9.75 5.03 -13.94
N VAL A 99 -10.06 4.44 -12.79
CA VAL A 99 -11.43 4.00 -12.51
C VAL A 99 -12.28 5.27 -12.50
N SER A 100 -12.85 5.60 -13.66
CA SER A 100 -13.80 6.68 -13.82
C SER A 100 -14.96 6.42 -12.87
N ALA A 101 -15.12 7.29 -11.88
CA ALA A 101 -16.24 7.31 -10.96
C ALA A 101 -17.53 7.69 -11.73
N ARG A 102 -18.04 6.79 -12.58
CA ARG A 102 -19.31 6.98 -13.29
C ARG A 102 -20.47 6.18 -12.67
N ASN A 103 -20.22 5.41 -11.62
CA ASN A 103 -21.24 4.58 -10.98
C ASN A 103 -21.52 5.01 -9.54
N SER A 104 -22.00 6.23 -9.35
CA SER A 104 -22.69 6.63 -8.11
C SER A 104 -23.85 7.58 -8.42
N ALA A 105 -24.64 7.23 -9.45
CA ALA A 105 -25.92 7.89 -9.67
C ALA A 105 -26.99 7.26 -8.76
N SER A 106 -27.30 7.99 -7.67
CA SER A 106 -28.65 8.19 -7.14
C SER A 106 -29.44 6.96 -6.64
N LEU A 107 -29.17 6.54 -5.39
CA LEU A 107 -30.24 6.00 -4.53
C LEU A 107 -30.87 7.17 -3.76
N LYS A 108 -31.88 7.80 -4.35
CA LYS A 108 -32.79 8.71 -3.63
C LYS A 108 -33.71 7.86 -2.75
N SER A 109 -33.55 7.93 -1.44
CA SER A 109 -34.56 7.44 -0.50
C SER A 109 -35.72 8.44 -0.45
N SER A 110 -36.82 8.12 -1.12
CA SER A 110 -38.11 8.77 -0.89
C SER A 110 -38.81 8.08 0.29
N VAL A 111 -38.78 8.68 1.48
CA VAL A 111 -39.72 8.35 2.54
C VAL A 111 -40.48 9.63 2.88
N GLY A 112 -41.68 9.72 2.31
CA GLY A 112 -42.67 10.74 2.62
C GLY A 112 -43.86 10.10 3.34
N ARG A 113 -44.15 10.62 4.55
CA ARG A 113 -45.42 10.74 5.28
C ARG A 113 -46.35 9.52 5.41
N SER A 114 -46.82 9.26 6.62
CA SER A 114 -48.10 9.82 7.13
C SER A 114 -48.30 9.52 8.63
N GLN A 115 -48.72 10.53 9.38
CA GLN A 115 -49.28 10.39 10.74
C GLN A 115 -50.70 9.82 10.68
N PRO A 116 -51.18 9.26 11.79
CA PRO A 116 -52.29 9.92 12.50
C PRO A 116 -51.93 10.38 13.91
#